data_AF-A0A9E6AFR8-F1
#
_entry.id   AF-A0A9E6AFR8-F1
#
_cell.length_a   1.000
_cell.length_b   1.000
_cell.length_c   1.000
_cell.angle_alpha   90.00
_cell.angle_beta   90.00
_cell.angle_gamma   90.00
#
_symmetry.space_group_name_H-M   'P 1'
#
loop_
_entity.id
_entity.type
_entity.pdbx_description
1 polymer ?
#
loop_
_entity_poly.entity_id
_entity_poly.type
_entity_poly.pdbx_seq_one_letter_code
_entity_poly.pdbx_strand_id
1 'polypeptide(L)'
;MSDRLRDALISQSRSCETLGSPFMGRLMALFAERLQFGSSVADRILEWPGDVGPTGHSVPLRLAGALHGLVLERLALTEVYPPTQVSDDMLWAEVIRAFNAHSERIHRWLDSPPQTNEVRRSAALILGASLLSQQFGLPLVLSELGASAGLNLNFDRYRLGPYGAPDSAVSLTPDLAGPLPPVSALNVIDRAGVDLNPLDPNKDKLRLLAYLWPDQPERLALT
;
A
#
# COMPACT_ATOMS: atom_id res chain seq x y z
N MET A 1 -26.25 0.49 2.45
CA MET A 1 -25.03 0.40 1.63
C MET A 1 -25.37 -0.23 0.29
N SER A 2 -24.88 0.31 -0.83
CA SER A 2 -25.05 -0.34 -2.13
C SER A 2 -24.30 -1.68 -2.16
N ASP A 3 -24.83 -2.68 -2.87
CA ASP A 3 -24.18 -3.99 -2.96
C ASP A 3 -22.75 -3.87 -3.53
N ARG A 4 -22.53 -2.92 -4.45
CA ARG A 4 -21.21 -2.62 -5.04
C ARG A 4 -20.14 -2.24 -4.00
N LEU A 5 -20.46 -1.36 -3.06
CA LEU A 5 -19.49 -0.96 -2.03
C LEU A 5 -19.24 -2.11 -1.03
N ARG A 6 -20.30 -2.83 -0.64
CA ARG A 6 -20.16 -4.00 0.22
C ARG A 6 -19.21 -5.02 -0.39
N ASP A 7 -19.38 -5.33 -1.67
CA ASP A 7 -18.56 -6.30 -2.38
C ASP A 7 -17.11 -5.83 -2.50
N ALA A 8 -16.88 -4.54 -2.76
CA ALA A 8 -15.54 -3.97 -2.77
C ALA A 8 -14.83 -4.07 -1.40
N LEU A 9 -15.55 -3.81 -0.31
CA LEU A 9 -15.04 -3.95 1.05
C LEU A 9 -14.72 -5.41 1.40
N ILE A 10 -15.59 -6.35 1.04
CA ILE A 10 -15.35 -7.79 1.24
C ILE A 10 -14.17 -8.28 0.41
N SER A 11 -14.08 -7.83 -0.85
CA SER A 11 -12.93 -8.16 -1.71
C SER A 11 -11.63 -7.64 -1.10
N GLN A 12 -11.61 -6.39 -0.63
CA GLN A 12 -10.43 -5.82 0.02
C GLN A 12 -10.08 -6.56 1.32
N SER A 13 -11.08 -6.93 2.13
CA SER A 13 -10.90 -7.75 3.33
C SER A 13 -10.13 -9.03 3.03
N ARG A 14 -10.59 -9.80 2.03
CA ARG A 14 -9.95 -11.06 1.62
C ARG A 14 -8.53 -10.84 1.10
N SER A 15 -8.32 -9.77 0.32
CA SER A 15 -6.99 -9.42 -0.17
C SER A 15 -6.02 -9.09 0.96
N CYS A 16 -6.44 -8.30 1.95
CA CYS A 16 -5.62 -8.00 3.13
C CYS A 16 -5.24 -9.27 3.89
N GLU A 17 -6.20 -10.16 4.17
CA GLU A 17 -5.94 -11.43 4.87
C GLU A 17 -4.96 -12.32 4.09
N THR A 18 -5.20 -12.49 2.79
CA THR A 18 -4.35 -13.31 1.90
C THR A 18 -2.91 -12.81 1.86
N LEU A 19 -2.73 -11.49 1.94
CA LEU A 19 -1.42 -10.85 1.91
C LEU A 19 -0.82 -10.65 3.32
N GLY A 20 -1.44 -11.24 4.35
CA GLY A 20 -0.92 -11.34 5.71
C GLY A 20 -1.27 -10.17 6.63
N SER A 21 -2.30 -9.39 6.32
CA SER A 21 -2.81 -8.30 7.18
C SER A 21 -4.19 -8.64 7.75
N PRO A 22 -4.28 -9.51 8.77
CA PRO A 22 -5.55 -9.88 9.40
C PRO A 22 -6.27 -8.69 10.04
N PHE A 23 -5.55 -7.68 10.54
CA PHE A 23 -6.18 -6.50 11.12
C PHE A 23 -6.91 -5.68 10.06
N MET A 24 -6.27 -5.40 8.91
CA MET A 24 -6.95 -4.67 7.83
C MET A 24 -8.05 -5.50 7.20
N GLY A 25 -7.88 -6.83 7.14
CA GLY A 25 -8.96 -7.75 6.78
C GLY A 25 -10.21 -7.52 7.63
N ARG A 26 -10.06 -7.71 8.94
CA ARG A 26 -11.11 -7.46 9.93
C ARG A 26 -11.73 -6.08 9.83
N LEU A 27 -10.92 -5.03 9.70
CA LEU A 27 -11.42 -3.65 9.59
C LEU A 27 -12.30 -3.46 8.34
N MET A 28 -11.90 -4.00 7.19
CA MET A 28 -12.69 -3.92 5.95
C MET A 28 -13.98 -4.74 6.05
N ALA A 29 -13.94 -5.90 6.69
CA ALA A 29 -15.14 -6.70 6.96
C ALA A 29 -16.14 -5.94 7.85
N LEU A 30 -15.67 -5.25 8.89
CA LEU A 30 -16.52 -4.41 9.75
C LEU A 30 -17.17 -3.27 8.99
N PHE A 31 -16.44 -2.61 8.08
CA PHE A 31 -17.05 -1.62 7.19
C PHE A 31 -18.14 -2.25 6.31
N ALA A 32 -17.92 -3.46 5.78
CA ALA A 32 -18.91 -4.13 4.94
C ALA A 32 -20.18 -4.55 5.71
N GLU A 33 -20.06 -4.80 7.00
CA GLU A 33 -21.16 -5.18 7.87
C GLU A 33 -21.92 -3.95 8.41
N ARG A 34 -21.19 -2.95 8.92
CA ARG A 34 -21.71 -1.93 9.84
C ARG A 34 -21.83 -0.53 9.25
N LEU A 35 -21.22 -0.25 8.09
CA LEU A 35 -21.24 1.09 7.51
C LEU A 35 -22.66 1.49 7.07
N GLN A 36 -23.13 2.58 7.65
CA GLN A 36 -24.44 3.18 7.41
C GLN A 36 -24.33 4.70 7.36
N PHE A 37 -25.36 5.36 6.79
CA PHE A 37 -25.45 6.81 6.78
C PHE A 37 -25.47 7.37 8.20
N GLY A 38 -24.92 8.58 8.39
CA GLY A 38 -24.92 9.26 9.69
C GLY A 38 -23.65 10.06 10.01
N SER A 39 -22.71 10.18 9.07
CA SER A 39 -21.59 11.12 9.18
C SER A 39 -21.13 11.52 7.78
N SER A 40 -20.58 12.73 7.62
CA SER A 40 -20.19 13.22 6.29
C SER A 40 -19.19 12.29 5.57
N VAL A 41 -18.31 11.61 6.31
CA VAL A 41 -17.39 10.61 5.76
C VAL A 41 -18.13 9.36 5.30
N ALA A 42 -19.00 8.79 6.16
CA ALA A 42 -19.76 7.59 5.83
C ALA A 42 -20.68 7.83 4.62
N ASP A 43 -21.39 8.95 4.62
CA ASP A 43 -22.32 9.33 3.56
C ASP A 43 -21.58 9.46 2.22
N ARG A 44 -20.42 10.15 2.22
CA ARG A 44 -19.58 10.28 1.03
C ARG A 44 -19.09 8.93 0.48
N ILE A 45 -18.70 8.00 1.35
CA ILE A 45 -18.23 6.68 0.92
C ILE A 45 -19.39 5.86 0.35
N LEU A 46 -20.57 5.91 0.98
CA LEU A 46 -21.78 5.22 0.55
C LEU A 46 -22.31 5.75 -0.79
N GLU A 47 -22.15 7.04 -1.05
CA GLU A 47 -22.59 7.74 -2.26
C GLU A 47 -21.47 7.91 -3.30
N TRP A 48 -20.33 7.24 -3.11
CA TRP A 48 -19.16 7.43 -3.97
C TRP A 48 -19.48 7.17 -5.45
N PRO A 49 -19.18 8.11 -6.36
CA PRO A 49 -19.49 7.94 -7.78
C PRO A 49 -18.49 7.00 -8.48
N GLY A 50 -18.97 6.32 -9.51
CA GLY A 50 -18.15 5.44 -10.36
C GLY A 50 -17.87 4.07 -9.74
N ASP A 51 -16.77 3.46 -10.17
CA ASP A 51 -16.34 2.14 -9.69
C ASP A 51 -15.56 2.28 -8.38
N VAL A 52 -16.11 1.77 -7.29
CA VAL A 52 -15.51 1.82 -5.94
C VAL A 52 -14.47 0.71 -5.73
N GLY A 53 -14.43 -0.29 -6.61
CA GLY A 53 -13.58 -1.47 -6.51
C GLY A 53 -12.10 -1.21 -6.85
N PRO A 54 -11.27 -2.26 -6.74
CA PRO A 54 -9.82 -2.17 -6.95
C PRO A 54 -9.42 -1.82 -8.39
N THR A 55 -10.30 -2.08 -9.36
CA THR A 55 -10.12 -1.73 -10.78
C THR A 55 -10.45 -0.27 -11.10
N GLY A 56 -11.14 0.41 -10.20
CA GLY A 56 -11.56 1.81 -10.34
C GLY A 56 -10.90 2.70 -9.31
N HIS A 57 -11.72 3.27 -8.42
CA HIS A 57 -11.29 4.27 -7.45
C HIS A 57 -10.66 3.69 -6.18
N SER A 58 -10.79 2.37 -5.94
CA SER A 58 -10.22 1.68 -4.77
C SER A 58 -10.59 2.35 -3.44
N VAL A 59 -11.88 2.68 -3.27
CA VAL A 59 -12.39 3.42 -2.11
C VAL A 59 -12.05 2.74 -0.77
N PRO A 60 -12.14 1.40 -0.62
CA PRO A 60 -11.69 0.71 0.59
C PRO A 60 -10.24 1.04 0.98
N LEU A 61 -9.31 1.05 0.02
CA LEU A 61 -7.92 1.41 0.29
C LEU A 61 -7.73 2.89 0.60
N ARG A 62 -8.48 3.80 -0.06
CA ARG A 62 -8.46 5.22 0.30
C ARG A 62 -8.84 5.43 1.76
N LEU A 63 -9.90 4.75 2.20
CA LEU A 63 -10.36 4.80 3.59
C LEU A 63 -9.32 4.19 4.55
N ALA A 64 -8.79 3.00 4.25
CA ALA A 64 -7.78 2.35 5.07
C ALA A 64 -6.54 3.23 5.28
N GLY A 65 -6.04 3.84 4.19
CA GLY A 65 -4.93 4.80 4.25
C GLY A 65 -5.28 6.06 5.03
N ALA A 66 -6.49 6.61 4.88
CA ALA A 66 -6.93 7.77 5.65
C ALA A 66 -6.92 7.51 7.16
N LEU A 67 -7.42 6.36 7.59
CA LEU A 67 -7.47 5.97 9.01
C LEU A 67 -6.09 5.63 9.57
N HIS A 68 -5.27 4.89 8.82
CA HIS A 68 -3.89 4.63 9.25
C HIS A 68 -3.07 5.92 9.32
N GLY A 69 -3.32 6.89 8.43
CA GLY A 69 -2.73 8.22 8.52
C GLY A 69 -3.03 8.91 9.86
N LEU A 70 -4.25 8.80 10.39
CA LEU A 70 -4.59 9.33 11.72
C LEU A 70 -3.80 8.66 12.85
N VAL A 71 -3.55 7.35 12.73
CA VAL A 71 -2.75 6.58 13.70
C VAL A 71 -1.28 7.03 13.67
N LEU A 72 -0.70 7.18 12.47
CA LEU A 72 0.69 7.61 12.30
C LEU A 72 0.91 9.04 12.80
N GLU A 73 -0.07 9.92 12.66
CA GLU A 73 -0.07 11.28 13.22
C GLU A 73 -0.45 11.32 14.71
N ARG A 74 -0.81 10.18 15.31
CA ARG A 74 -1.30 10.06 16.70
C ARG A 74 -2.52 10.94 17.01
N LEU A 75 -3.39 11.14 16.02
CA LEU A 75 -4.61 11.94 16.15
C LEU A 75 -5.79 11.11 16.66
N ALA A 76 -5.90 9.86 16.19
CA ALA A 76 -6.97 8.94 16.58
C ALA A 76 -6.56 7.48 16.35
N LEU A 77 -7.34 6.56 16.92
CA LEU A 77 -7.27 5.11 16.69
C LEU A 77 -6.01 4.39 17.19
N THR A 78 -5.05 5.09 17.81
CA THR A 78 -3.79 4.49 18.31
C THR A 78 -4.02 3.35 19.30
N GLU A 79 -5.03 3.48 20.16
CA GLU A 79 -5.33 2.50 21.21
C GLU A 79 -6.14 1.29 20.71
N VAL A 80 -6.63 1.33 19.46
CA VAL A 80 -7.45 0.24 18.88
C VAL A 80 -6.85 -0.35 17.61
N TYR A 81 -5.72 0.18 17.15
CA TYR A 81 -4.90 -0.38 16.08
C TYR A 81 -3.80 -1.29 16.65
N PRO A 82 -3.19 -2.15 15.82
CA PRO A 82 -2.05 -2.97 16.23
C PRO A 82 -0.96 -2.12 16.91
N PRO A 83 -0.30 -2.65 17.95
CA PRO A 83 -0.38 -4.04 18.42
C PRO A 83 -1.58 -4.34 19.34
N THR A 84 -2.42 -3.35 19.67
CA THR A 84 -3.54 -3.53 20.59
C THR A 84 -4.66 -4.36 19.98
N GLN A 85 -5.20 -5.31 20.75
CA GLN A 85 -6.37 -6.10 20.37
C GLN A 85 -7.58 -5.64 21.18
N VAL A 86 -8.63 -5.20 20.48
CA VAL A 86 -9.91 -4.79 21.07
C VAL A 86 -11.06 -5.54 20.40
N SER A 87 -12.25 -5.50 21.00
CA SER A 87 -13.47 -6.06 20.40
C SER A 87 -13.91 -5.28 19.16
N ASP A 88 -14.73 -5.91 18.30
CA ASP A 88 -15.28 -5.26 17.10
C ASP A 88 -16.08 -4.01 17.44
N ASP A 89 -16.86 -4.06 18.51
CA ASP A 89 -17.67 -2.93 18.96
C ASP A 89 -16.81 -1.75 19.42
N MET A 90 -15.69 -2.01 20.11
CA MET A 90 -14.78 -0.97 20.54
C MET A 90 -14.04 -0.34 19.35
N LEU A 91 -13.51 -1.17 18.44
CA LEU A 91 -12.87 -0.68 17.21
C LEU A 91 -13.84 0.16 16.38
N TRP A 92 -15.07 -0.34 16.17
CA TRP A 92 -16.08 0.37 15.39
C TRP A 92 -16.49 1.69 16.05
N ALA A 93 -16.68 1.72 17.38
CA ALA A 93 -17.00 2.94 18.10
C ALA A 93 -15.91 4.01 17.94
N GLU A 94 -14.63 3.62 17.98
CA GLU A 94 -13.52 4.55 17.74
C GLU A 94 -13.42 5.02 16.28
N VAL A 95 -13.71 4.15 15.31
CA VAL A 95 -13.80 4.53 13.90
C VAL A 95 -14.87 5.61 13.69
N ILE A 96 -16.05 5.44 14.29
CA ILE A 96 -17.13 6.44 14.21
C ILE A 96 -16.74 7.74 14.92
N ARG A 97 -16.04 7.67 16.06
CA ARG A 97 -15.46 8.87 16.69
C ARG A 97 -14.49 9.59 15.76
N ALA A 98 -13.58 8.86 15.12
CA ALA A 98 -12.62 9.42 14.17
C ALA A 98 -13.29 10.05 12.93
N PHE A 99 -14.34 9.42 12.40
CA PHE A 99 -15.15 9.97 11.29
C PHE A 99 -15.71 11.34 11.64
N ASN A 100 -16.23 11.51 12.85
CA ASN A 100 -16.82 12.76 13.30
C ASN A 100 -15.76 13.82 13.68
N ALA A 101 -14.71 13.42 14.39
CA ALA A 101 -13.68 14.35 14.88
C ALA A 101 -12.71 14.82 13.80
N HIS A 102 -12.48 14.01 12.76
CA HIS A 102 -11.47 14.25 11.73
C HIS A 102 -12.02 14.20 10.30
N SER A 103 -13.31 14.52 10.12
CA SER A 103 -14.02 14.44 8.83
C SER A 103 -13.29 15.14 7.68
N GLU A 104 -12.91 16.41 7.84
CA GLU A 104 -12.20 17.21 6.83
C GLU A 104 -10.84 16.59 6.44
N ARG A 105 -10.13 16.02 7.42
CA ARG A 105 -8.84 15.36 7.21
C ARG A 105 -9.00 14.02 6.49
N ILE A 106 -10.10 13.30 6.73
CA ILE A 106 -10.42 12.06 6.01
C ILE A 106 -10.88 12.40 4.58
N HIS A 107 -11.73 13.42 4.40
CA HIS A 107 -12.19 13.88 3.08
C HIS A 107 -11.04 14.23 2.15
N ARG A 108 -10.07 15.03 2.61
CA ARG A 108 -8.86 15.35 1.85
C ARG A 108 -8.05 14.11 1.47
N TRP A 109 -8.14 13.05 2.25
CA TRP A 109 -7.45 11.80 1.93
C TRP A 109 -8.19 10.96 0.93
N LEU A 110 -9.52 10.93 1.04
CA LEU A 110 -10.37 10.30 0.06
C LEU A 110 -10.24 10.96 -1.32
N ASP A 111 -9.87 12.24 -1.43
CA ASP A 111 -9.67 12.91 -2.73
C ASP A 111 -8.53 12.30 -3.58
N SER A 112 -7.57 11.62 -2.95
CA SER A 112 -6.40 11.09 -3.65
C SER A 112 -6.49 9.57 -3.87
N PRO A 113 -5.94 9.05 -4.99
CA PRO A 113 -5.86 7.62 -5.22
C PRO A 113 -4.93 6.95 -4.19
N PRO A 114 -5.11 5.64 -3.90
CA PRO A 114 -4.17 4.89 -3.09
C PRO A 114 -2.75 4.90 -3.66
N GLN A 115 -1.75 4.86 -2.77
CA GLN A 115 -0.33 4.98 -3.14
C GLN A 115 0.45 3.83 -2.50
N THR A 116 0.49 2.68 -3.17
CA THR A 116 1.08 1.44 -2.63
C THR A 116 2.57 1.35 -2.92
N ASN A 117 3.38 1.79 -1.97
CA ASN A 117 4.83 1.74 -2.04
C ASN A 117 5.34 0.38 -1.58
N GLU A 118 5.33 -0.57 -2.49
CA GLU A 118 5.84 -1.91 -2.20
C GLU A 118 7.19 -2.13 -2.87
N VAL A 119 8.26 -1.83 -2.12
CA VAL A 119 9.67 -1.93 -2.57
C VAL A 119 10.06 -3.39 -2.83
N ARG A 120 9.43 -4.37 -2.17
CA ARG A 120 9.72 -5.80 -2.41
C ARG A 120 9.34 -6.24 -3.82
N ARG A 121 8.51 -5.49 -4.57
CA ARG A 121 8.30 -5.72 -6.02
C ARG A 121 9.61 -5.65 -6.80
N SER A 122 10.59 -4.90 -6.33
CA SER A 122 11.91 -4.85 -6.92
C SER A 122 12.64 -6.20 -6.92
N ALA A 123 12.29 -7.15 -6.06
CA ALA A 123 12.92 -8.47 -6.09
C ALA A 123 12.68 -9.19 -7.42
N ALA A 124 11.44 -9.13 -7.95
CA ALA A 124 11.11 -9.70 -9.25
C ALA A 124 11.85 -8.96 -10.38
N LEU A 125 11.97 -7.63 -10.29
CA LEU A 125 12.71 -6.82 -11.26
C LEU A 125 14.20 -7.17 -11.28
N ILE A 126 14.83 -7.34 -10.11
CA ILE A 126 16.24 -7.72 -9.98
C ILE A 126 16.49 -9.10 -10.64
N LEU A 127 15.65 -10.10 -10.33
CA LEU A 127 15.81 -11.44 -10.90
C LEU A 127 15.56 -11.44 -12.42
N GLY A 128 14.50 -10.76 -12.87
CA GLY A 128 14.19 -10.63 -14.29
C GLY A 128 15.31 -9.91 -15.05
N ALA A 129 15.84 -8.82 -14.50
CA ALA A 129 16.96 -8.09 -15.08
C ALA A 129 18.24 -8.93 -15.13
N SER A 130 18.53 -9.74 -14.10
CA SER A 130 19.68 -10.65 -14.10
C SER A 130 19.58 -11.70 -15.20
N LEU A 131 18.37 -12.25 -15.43
CA LEU A 131 18.10 -13.17 -16.54
C LEU A 131 18.32 -12.49 -17.90
N LEU A 132 17.77 -11.28 -18.09
CA LEU A 132 17.91 -10.53 -19.35
C LEU A 132 19.37 -10.13 -19.62
N SER A 133 20.09 -9.67 -18.60
CA SER A 133 21.53 -9.36 -18.68
C SER A 133 22.33 -10.58 -19.10
N GLN A 134 22.03 -11.75 -18.54
CA GLN A 134 22.71 -13.00 -18.90
C GLN A 134 22.41 -13.42 -20.34
N GLN A 135 21.17 -13.26 -20.78
CA GLN A 135 20.73 -13.69 -22.12
C GLN A 135 21.21 -12.77 -23.24
N PHE A 136 21.21 -11.45 -23.00
CA PHE A 136 21.43 -10.45 -24.06
C PHE A 136 22.68 -9.60 -23.87
N GLY A 137 23.15 -9.39 -22.65
CA GLY A 137 24.29 -8.52 -22.36
C GLY A 137 24.09 -7.05 -22.75
N LEU A 138 22.84 -6.61 -22.90
CA LEU A 138 22.49 -5.25 -23.32
C LEU A 138 22.21 -4.35 -22.11
N PRO A 139 22.42 -3.02 -22.25
CA PRO A 139 21.96 -2.05 -21.26
C PRO A 139 20.43 -2.08 -21.08
N LEU A 140 19.99 -1.81 -19.85
CA LEU A 140 18.58 -1.75 -19.46
C LEU A 140 18.10 -0.31 -19.40
N VAL A 141 16.89 -0.08 -19.92
CA VAL A 141 16.13 1.16 -19.75
C VAL A 141 14.81 0.80 -19.08
N LEU A 142 14.49 1.47 -17.97
CA LEU A 142 13.26 1.20 -17.21
C LEU A 142 12.21 2.30 -17.45
N SER A 143 10.98 1.90 -17.73
CA SER A 143 9.83 2.80 -17.80
C SER A 143 8.70 2.27 -16.92
N GLU A 144 8.31 3.05 -15.90
CA GLU A 144 7.28 2.66 -14.93
C GLU A 144 6.03 3.55 -15.05
N LEU A 145 4.86 2.92 -15.20
CA LEU A 145 3.55 3.58 -15.17
C LEU A 145 2.95 3.44 -13.77
N GLY A 146 2.49 4.55 -13.20
CA GLY A 146 2.03 4.59 -11.80
C GLY A 146 3.20 4.52 -10.83
N ALA A 147 4.27 5.28 -11.11
CA ALA A 147 5.52 5.18 -10.37
C ALA A 147 5.46 5.67 -8.92
N SER A 148 4.39 6.37 -8.49
CA SER A 148 4.26 6.95 -7.14
C SER A 148 5.50 7.82 -6.81
N ALA A 149 6.25 7.48 -5.76
CA ALA A 149 7.51 8.09 -5.35
C ALA A 149 8.75 7.57 -6.10
N GLY A 150 8.56 6.72 -7.12
CA GLY A 150 9.62 6.18 -7.95
C GLY A 150 10.54 5.18 -7.24
N LEU A 151 10.08 4.54 -6.15
CA LEU A 151 10.94 3.63 -5.38
C LEU A 151 11.38 2.42 -6.23
N ASN A 152 10.48 1.78 -6.99
CA ASN A 152 10.83 0.65 -7.83
C ASN A 152 11.67 1.02 -9.07
N LEU A 153 11.71 2.30 -9.46
CA LEU A 153 12.70 2.77 -10.44
C LEU A 153 14.14 2.56 -9.96
N ASN A 154 14.36 2.39 -8.65
CA ASN A 154 15.67 2.15 -8.04
C ASN A 154 15.98 0.66 -7.80
N PHE A 155 15.27 -0.27 -8.45
CA PHE A 155 15.41 -1.71 -8.18
C PHE A 155 16.86 -2.24 -8.23
N ASP A 156 17.67 -1.75 -9.17
CA ASP A 156 19.08 -2.12 -9.36
C ASP A 156 20.00 -1.67 -8.21
N ARG A 157 19.51 -0.74 -7.38
CA ARG A 157 20.21 -0.21 -6.20
C ARG A 157 19.85 -0.96 -4.93
N TYR A 158 18.95 -1.93 -4.99
CA TYR A 158 18.58 -2.76 -3.85
C TYR A 158 19.34 -4.08 -3.86
N ARG A 159 19.51 -4.67 -2.67
CA ARG A 159 20.15 -5.96 -2.52
C ARG A 159 19.12 -7.08 -2.54
N LEU A 160 19.39 -8.16 -3.26
CA LEU A 160 18.64 -9.41 -3.16
C LEU A 160 19.63 -10.58 -3.10
N GLY A 161 20.04 -10.99 -1.89
CA GLY A 161 21.06 -12.04 -1.74
C GLY A 161 22.34 -11.72 -2.51
N PRO A 162 22.73 -12.52 -3.53
CA PRO A 162 23.88 -12.25 -4.40
C PRO A 162 23.57 -11.34 -5.60
N TYR A 163 22.30 -10.95 -5.82
CA TYR A 163 21.88 -10.06 -6.90
C TYR A 163 21.75 -8.61 -6.44
N GLY A 164 21.79 -7.68 -7.41
CA GLY A 164 21.62 -6.25 -7.15
C GLY A 164 22.84 -5.61 -6.48
N ALA A 165 22.63 -4.53 -5.74
CA ALA A 165 23.72 -3.77 -5.12
C ALA A 165 24.14 -4.36 -3.76
N PRO A 166 25.40 -4.80 -3.57
CA PRO A 166 25.82 -5.51 -2.35
C PRO A 166 25.79 -4.64 -1.08
N ASP A 167 26.06 -3.33 -1.22
CA ASP A 167 26.16 -2.38 -0.10
C ASP A 167 24.85 -1.58 0.11
N SER A 168 23.74 -2.03 -0.47
CA SER A 168 22.45 -1.34 -0.31
C SER A 168 21.96 -1.39 1.14
N ALA A 169 21.47 -0.25 1.64
CA ALA A 169 20.75 -0.19 2.91
C ALA A 169 19.39 -0.94 2.84
N VAL A 170 18.86 -1.16 1.64
CA VAL A 170 17.62 -1.92 1.41
C VAL A 170 17.98 -3.32 0.96
N SER A 171 17.76 -4.29 1.85
CA SER A 171 17.94 -5.72 1.56
C SER A 171 16.60 -6.42 1.46
N LEU A 172 16.33 -7.00 0.30
CA LEU A 172 15.13 -7.77 0.00
C LEU A 172 15.37 -9.25 0.31
N THR A 173 14.46 -9.84 1.08
CA THR A 173 14.51 -11.26 1.49
C THR A 173 13.17 -11.95 1.24
N PRO A 174 12.70 -12.01 -0.03
CA PRO A 174 11.47 -12.73 -0.36
C PRO A 174 11.66 -14.23 -0.20
N ASP A 175 10.56 -14.95 -0.02
CA ASP A 175 10.54 -16.41 -0.18
C ASP A 175 10.71 -16.74 -1.66
N LEU A 176 11.86 -17.31 -2.02
CA LEU A 176 12.17 -17.71 -3.39
C LEU A 176 11.88 -19.19 -3.58
N ALA A 177 11.21 -19.53 -4.67
CA ALA A 177 10.93 -20.91 -5.06
C ALA A 177 11.27 -21.14 -6.53
N GLY A 178 11.81 -22.33 -6.83
CA GLY A 178 12.20 -22.73 -8.18
C GLY A 178 13.63 -22.30 -8.57
N PRO A 179 14.02 -22.58 -9.83
CA PRO A 179 15.35 -22.23 -10.33
C PRO A 179 15.56 -20.72 -10.40
N LEU A 180 16.70 -20.25 -9.88
CA LEU A 180 17.11 -18.85 -9.93
C LEU A 180 18.00 -18.58 -11.15
N PRO A 181 17.92 -17.39 -11.77
CA PRO A 181 18.78 -17.03 -12.91
C PRO A 181 20.25 -16.90 -12.46
N PRO A 182 21.22 -17.03 -13.37
CA PRO A 182 22.61 -16.72 -13.05
C PRO A 182 22.76 -15.27 -12.55
N VAL A 183 23.64 -15.06 -11.58
CA VAL A 183 23.97 -13.72 -11.08
C VAL A 183 24.70 -12.95 -12.19
N SER A 184 24.11 -11.83 -12.60
CA SER A 184 24.67 -10.95 -13.64
C SER A 184 24.69 -9.51 -13.17
N ALA A 185 25.69 -8.75 -13.64
CA ALA A 185 25.73 -7.32 -13.40
C ALA A 185 24.55 -6.63 -14.10
N LEU A 186 23.89 -5.73 -13.37
CA LEU A 186 22.80 -4.92 -13.90
C LEU A 186 23.39 -3.61 -14.44
N ASN A 187 23.15 -3.32 -15.72
CA ASN A 187 23.58 -2.08 -16.36
C ASN A 187 22.35 -1.25 -16.74
N VAL A 188 21.77 -0.55 -15.77
CA VAL A 188 20.62 0.35 -16.01
C VAL A 188 21.14 1.71 -16.43
N ILE A 189 20.97 2.06 -17.70
CA ILE A 189 21.50 3.31 -18.29
C ILE A 189 20.51 4.46 -18.25
N ASP A 190 19.21 4.18 -18.13
CA ASP A 190 18.18 5.20 -18.02
C ASP A 190 16.94 4.67 -17.30
N ARG A 191 16.17 5.57 -16.67
CA ARG A 191 14.93 5.25 -15.97
C ARG A 191 13.97 6.44 -15.99
N ALA A 192 12.70 6.19 -16.29
CA ALA A 192 11.65 7.18 -16.25
C ALA A 192 10.37 6.60 -15.64
N GLY A 193 9.71 7.39 -14.79
CA GLY A 193 8.39 7.08 -14.26
C GLY A 193 7.37 8.10 -14.73
N VAL A 194 6.13 7.66 -14.90
CA VAL A 194 4.97 8.54 -15.07
C VAL A 194 3.93 8.18 -14.03
N ASP A 195 3.32 9.20 -13.42
CA ASP A 195 2.25 9.04 -12.45
C ASP A 195 1.26 10.21 -12.58
N LEU A 196 -0.02 9.98 -12.29
CA LEU A 196 -1.04 11.03 -12.25
C LEU A 196 -0.83 11.98 -11.06
N ASN A 197 -0.24 11.48 -9.98
CA ASN A 197 0.07 12.21 -8.76
C ASN A 197 1.43 11.74 -8.20
N PRO A 198 2.55 12.13 -8.84
CA PRO A 198 3.88 11.76 -8.39
C PRO A 198 4.13 12.29 -6.98
N LEU A 199 4.74 11.47 -6.13
CA LEU A 199 4.98 11.79 -4.72
C LEU A 199 6.46 12.10 -4.47
N ASP A 200 6.73 13.09 -3.62
CA ASP A 200 8.05 13.40 -3.12
C ASP A 200 8.25 12.65 -1.79
N PRO A 201 9.15 11.65 -1.70
CA PRO A 201 9.27 10.82 -0.50
C PRO A 201 9.69 11.60 0.75
N ASN A 202 10.26 12.80 0.60
CA ASN A 202 10.60 13.65 1.75
C ASN A 202 9.38 14.43 2.26
N LYS A 203 8.50 14.87 1.36
CA LYS A 203 7.33 15.70 1.71
C LYS A 203 6.08 14.87 1.98
N ASP A 204 5.91 13.79 1.22
CA ASP A 204 4.73 12.92 1.22
C ASP A 204 4.91 11.66 2.07
N LYS A 205 5.95 11.62 2.91
CA LYS A 205 6.31 10.47 3.75
C LYS A 205 5.10 9.88 4.48
N LEU A 206 4.30 10.71 5.15
CA LEU A 206 3.11 10.24 5.87
C LEU A 206 2.16 9.46 4.95
N ARG A 207 1.93 9.96 3.73
CA ARG A 207 1.07 9.29 2.77
C ARG A 207 1.68 7.98 2.31
N LEU A 208 2.97 7.95 2.01
CA LEU A 208 3.64 6.71 1.61
C LEU A 208 3.52 5.63 2.69
N LEU A 209 3.70 6.02 3.96
CA LEU A 209 3.64 5.12 5.11
C LEU A 209 2.22 4.67 5.46
N ALA A 210 1.22 5.52 5.28
CA ALA A 210 -0.16 5.21 5.61
C ALA A 210 -0.76 4.09 4.74
N TYR A 211 -0.18 3.83 3.56
CA TYR A 211 -0.55 2.70 2.71
C TYR A 211 0.27 1.42 2.95
N LEU A 212 1.12 1.41 3.99
CA LEU A 212 1.62 0.18 4.59
C LEU A 212 0.60 -0.36 5.58
N TRP A 213 0.57 -1.68 5.78
CA TRP A 213 -0.33 -2.28 6.76
C TRP A 213 0.25 -2.17 8.18
N PRO A 214 -0.56 -1.73 9.17
CA PRO A 214 -0.07 -1.46 10.54
C PRO A 214 0.33 -2.73 11.30
N ASP A 215 -0.20 -3.89 10.90
CA ASP A 215 0.13 -5.21 11.44
C ASP A 215 1.32 -5.89 10.74
N GLN A 216 2.00 -5.20 9.83
CA GLN A 216 3.26 -5.63 9.21
C GLN A 216 4.36 -4.58 9.43
N PRO A 217 4.76 -4.33 10.70
CA PRO A 217 5.73 -3.28 11.05
C PRO A 217 7.10 -3.47 10.38
N GLU A 218 7.46 -4.69 10.00
CA GLU A 218 8.66 -4.98 9.23
C GLU A 218 8.64 -4.36 7.82
N ARG A 219 7.47 -4.08 7.24
CA ARG A 219 7.40 -3.32 5.98
C ARG A 219 7.87 -1.89 6.15
N LEU A 220 7.53 -1.26 7.28
CA LEU A 220 8.00 0.08 7.61
C LEU A 220 9.52 0.12 7.79
N ALA A 221 10.11 -0.92 8.38
CA ALA A 221 11.56 -1.00 8.55
C ALA A 221 12.32 -1.23 7.23
N LEU A 222 11.64 -1.70 6.19
CA LEU A 222 12.21 -2.06 4.89
C LEU A 222 11.81 -1.10 3.74
N THR A 223 11.15 0.02 4.07
CA THR A 223 10.70 1.07 3.13
C THR A 223 11.36 2.40 3.48
#